data_AF-A0A3S0F1U1-F1
#
_entry.id   AF-A0A3S0F1U1-F1
#
_cell.length_a   1.000
_cell.length_b   1.000
_cell.length_c   1.000
_cell.angle_alpha   90.00
_cell.angle_beta   90.00
_cell.angle_gamma   90.00
#
_symmetry.space_group_name_H-M   'P 1'
#
loop_
_entity.id
_entity.type
_entity.pdbx_description
1 polymer ?
#
loop_
_entity_poly.entity_id
_entity_poly.type
_entity_poly.pdbx_seq_one_letter_code
_entity_poly.pdbx_strand_id
1 'polypeptide(L)' 'MSRDTYIIAVKRESRGLEPADWKELIGRESGIEILSGSGLRLRVRASANAMECLRAKWKHILHIEKQIVHEPQSV' A
#
# COMPACT_ATOMS: atom_id res chain seq x y z
N MET A 1 4.60 -9.88 15.62
CA MET A 1 4.22 -8.58 15.02
C MET A 1 3.07 -8.83 14.07
N SER A 2 1.89 -8.27 14.33
CA SER A 2 0.73 -8.41 13.45
C SER A 2 0.99 -7.67 12.14
N ARG A 3 0.80 -8.35 11.00
CA ARG A 3 0.88 -7.72 9.68
C ARG A 3 -0.53 -7.38 9.23
N ASP A 4 -0.77 -6.11 9.00
CA ASP A 4 -2.04 -5.61 8.51
C ASP A 4 -2.05 -5.58 6.98
N THR A 5 -3.25 -5.61 6.40
CA THR A 5 -3.42 -5.44 4.95
C THR A 5 -3.67 -3.97 4.65
N TYR A 6 -3.00 -3.44 3.63
CA TYR A 6 -3.12 -2.06 3.18
C TYR A 6 -3.41 -2.01 1.69
N ILE A 7 -4.17 -0.99 1.29
CA ILE A 7 -4.36 -0.59 -0.09
C ILE A 7 -3.51 0.65 -0.33
N ILE A 8 -2.66 0.59 -1.33
CA ILE A 8 -1.81 1.68 -1.82
C ILE A 8 -2.35 2.06 -3.20
N ALA A 9 -2.64 3.34 -3.41
CA ALA A 9 -3.13 3.86 -4.68
C ALA A 9 -2.37 5.11 -5.08
N VAL A 10 -2.13 5.31 -6.38
CA VAL A 10 -1.60 6.58 -6.87
C VAL A 10 -2.68 7.65 -6.75
N LYS A 11 -2.33 8.80 -6.16
CA LYS A 11 -3.22 9.96 -6.03
C LYS A 11 -3.63 10.47 -7.40
N ARG A 12 -4.86 11.00 -7.52
CA ARG A 12 -5.39 11.45 -8.82
C ARG A 12 -4.56 12.59 -9.40
N GLU A 13 -4.15 13.52 -8.56
CA GLU A 13 -3.31 14.68 -8.88
C GLU A 13 -1.87 14.31 -9.24
N SER A 14 -1.42 13.10 -8.88
CA SER A 14 -0.06 12.62 -9.12
C SER A 14 0.02 11.58 -10.22
N ARG A 15 -1.08 11.35 -10.96
CA ARG A 15 -1.10 10.42 -12.10
C ARG A 15 -0.14 10.92 -13.19
N GLY A 16 0.75 10.05 -13.65
CA GLY A 16 1.83 10.36 -14.58
C GLY A 16 3.13 10.82 -13.91
N LEU A 17 3.14 11.02 -12.59
CA LEU A 17 4.37 11.29 -11.82
C LEU A 17 4.90 10.03 -11.14
N GLU A 18 4.11 8.95 -11.10
CA GLU A 18 4.58 7.67 -10.58
C GLU A 18 5.67 7.08 -11.49
N PRO A 19 6.78 6.61 -10.92
CA PRO A 19 7.74 5.80 -11.67
C PRO A 19 7.05 4.57 -12.25
N ALA A 20 7.40 4.14 -13.47
CA ALA A 20 6.81 2.96 -14.09
C ALA A 20 6.86 1.71 -13.18
N ASP A 21 7.96 1.58 -12.43
CA ASP A 21 8.23 0.43 -11.55
C ASP A 21 7.87 0.68 -10.08
N TRP A 22 7.04 1.69 -9.77
CA TRP A 22 6.72 2.08 -8.39
C TRP A 22 6.21 0.90 -7.53
N LYS A 23 5.47 -0.03 -8.13
CA LYS A 23 4.97 -1.23 -7.44
C LYS A 23 6.11 -2.16 -7.04
N GLU A 24 7.08 -2.38 -7.93
CA GLU A 24 8.25 -3.20 -7.63
C GLU A 24 9.11 -2.54 -6.55
N LEU A 25 9.28 -1.22 -6.62
CA LEU A 25 10.02 -0.46 -5.62
C LEU A 25 9.42 -0.64 -4.23
N ILE A 26 8.09 -0.62 -4.11
CA ILE A 26 7.39 -0.91 -2.84
C ILE A 26 7.61 -2.35 -2.39
N GLY A 27 7.55 -3.31 -3.32
CA GLY A 27 7.76 -4.73 -3.01
C GLY A 27 9.16 -5.07 -2.53
N ARG A 28 10.15 -4.22 -2.80
CA ARG A 28 11.53 -4.37 -2.32
C ARG A 28 11.74 -3.82 -0.90
N GLU A 29 10.79 -3.05 -0.36
CA GLU A 29 10.89 -2.52 0.99
C GLU A 29 10.74 -3.62 2.05
N SER A 30 11.61 -3.59 3.06
CA SER A 30 11.61 -4.62 4.11
C SER A 30 10.30 -4.59 4.91
N GLY A 31 9.70 -5.78 5.09
CA GLY A 31 8.46 -5.91 5.83
C GLY A 31 7.20 -5.56 5.03
N ILE A 32 7.31 -5.47 3.70
CA ILE A 32 6.18 -5.36 2.76
C ILE A 32 6.08 -6.66 1.94
N GLU A 33 4.87 -7.18 1.80
CA GLU A 33 4.53 -8.34 1.00
C GLU A 33 3.42 -7.94 0.02
N ILE A 34 3.66 -8.03 -1.28
CA ILE A 34 2.65 -7.71 -2.29
C ILE A 34 1.64 -8.86 -2.36
N LEU A 35 0.36 -8.56 -2.13
CA LEU A 35 -0.73 -9.53 -2.25
C LEU A 35 -1.34 -9.52 -3.64
N SER A 36 -1.59 -8.32 -4.19
CA SER A 36 -2.09 -8.15 -5.55
C SER A 36 -1.84 -6.72 -6.05
N GLY A 37 -1.80 -6.53 -7.37
CA GLY A 37 -1.67 -5.21 -7.97
C GLY A 37 -2.47 -5.11 -9.25
N SER A 38 -3.20 -4.01 -9.43
CA SER A 38 -3.99 -3.76 -10.64
C SER A 38 -4.07 -2.26 -10.93
N GLY A 39 -3.72 -1.87 -12.15
CA GLY A 39 -3.71 -0.47 -12.58
C GLY A 39 -2.92 0.43 -11.63
N LEU A 40 -3.55 1.46 -11.09
CA LEU A 40 -2.96 2.42 -10.14
C LEU A 40 -3.14 2.01 -8.67
N ARG A 41 -3.47 0.74 -8.40
CA ARG A 41 -3.68 0.20 -7.05
C ARG A 41 -2.79 -1.01 -6.78
N LEU A 42 -2.37 -1.13 -5.54
CA LEU A 42 -1.53 -2.20 -5.02
C LEU A 42 -2.05 -2.58 -3.63
N ARG A 43 -2.30 -3.86 -3.40
CA ARG A 43 -2.65 -4.41 -2.10
C ARG A 43 -1.41 -5.07 -1.52
N VAL A 44 -1.05 -4.68 -0.31
CA VAL A 44 0.12 -5.21 0.39
C VAL A 44 -0.23 -5.64 1.79
N ARG A 45 0.53 -6.60 2.32
CA ARG A 45 0.57 -6.94 3.73
C ARG A 45 1.86 -6.37 4.30
N ALA A 46 1.77 -5.59 5.36
CA ALA A 46 2.94 -4.89 5.90
C ALA A 46 2.85 -4.72 7.41
N SER A 47 4.00 -4.49 8.04
CA SER A 47 4.07 -4.05 9.44
C SER A 47 3.79 -2.55 9.54
N ALA A 48 3.37 -2.09 10.73
CA ALA A 48 3.14 -0.66 10.98
C ALA A 48 4.39 0.19 10.65
N ASN A 49 5.57 -0.25 11.10
CA ASN A 49 6.84 0.45 10.85
C ASN A 49 7.14 0.56 9.34
N ALA A 50 6.98 -0.54 8.58
CA ALA A 50 7.20 -0.51 7.14
C ALA A 50 6.24 0.47 6.45
N MET A 51 4.98 0.53 6.91
CA MET A 51 4.01 1.49 6.38
C MET A 51 4.30 2.94 6.75
N GLU A 52 4.82 3.22 7.94
CA GLU A 52 5.24 4.57 8.31
C GLU A 52 6.38 5.05 7.42
N CYS A 53 7.39 4.21 7.18
CA CYS A 53 8.48 4.51 6.25
C CYS A 53 7.96 4.77 4.84
N LEU A 54 7.03 3.94 4.35
CA LEU A 54 6.46 4.11 3.02
C LEU A 54 5.65 5.41 2.91
N ARG A 55 4.84 5.72 3.93
CA ARG A 55 4.07 6.97 4.00
C ARG A 55 5.01 8.16 3.94
N ALA A 56 6.08 8.17 4.74
CA ALA A 56 7.03 9.28 4.75
C ALA A 56 7.68 9.50 3.37
N LYS A 57 8.10 8.41 2.71
CA LYS A 57 8.79 8.44 1.41
C LYS A 57 7.88 8.82 0.24
N TRP A 58 6.64 8.33 0.24
CA TRP A 58 5.74 8.43 -0.91
C TRP A 58 4.48 9.28 -0.68
N LYS A 59 4.35 9.99 0.45
CA LYS A 59 3.14 10.79 0.79
C LYS A 59 2.68 11.75 -0.31
N HIS A 60 3.59 12.20 -1.15
CA HIS A 60 3.30 13.17 -2.21
C HIS A 60 2.65 12.52 -3.45
N ILE A 61 2.83 11.22 -3.64
CA ILE A 61 2.40 10.49 -4.84
C ILE A 61 1.33 9.45 -4.49
N LEU A 62 1.45 8.80 -3.34
CA LEU A 62 0.63 7.65 -2.97
C LEU A 62 -0.35 7.99 -1.84
N HIS A 63 -1.54 7.43 -1.99
CA HIS A 63 -2.56 7.30 -0.95
C HIS A 63 -2.46 5.90 -0.35
N ILE A 64 -2.48 5.79 0.98
CA ILE A 64 -2.30 4.52 1.69
C ILE A 64 -3.40 4.39 2.74
N GLU A 65 -4.19 3.34 2.65
CA GLU A 65 -5.31 3.05 3.56
C GLU A 65 -5.16 1.65 4.14
N LYS A 66 -5.48 1.50 5.43
CA LYS A 66 -5.57 0.18 6.05
C LYS A 66 -6.86 -0.48 5.56
N GLN A 67 -6.75 -1.70 5.05
CA GLN A 67 -7.92 -2.49 4.68
C GLN A 67 -8.53 -3.05 5.97
N ILE A 68 -9.64 -2.46 6.40
CA ILE A 68 -10.46 -2.98 7.49
C ILE A 68 -11.40 -4.02 6.88
N VAL A 69 -11.13 -5.30 7.14
CA VAL A 69 -12.08 -6.36 6.79
C VAL A 69 -13.13 -6.37 7.89
N HIS A 70 -14.33 -5.90 7.58
CA HIS A 70 -15.49 -6.13 8.43
C HIS A 70 -15.89 -7.59 8.21
N GLU A 71 -15.60 -8.46 9.19
CA GLU A 71 -16.28 -9.76 9.25
C GLU A 71 -17.77 -9.48 9.45
N PRO A 72 -18.67 -9.98 8.58
CA PRO A 72 -20.08 -9.94 8.87
C PRO A 72 -20.30 -10.79 10.12
N GLN A 73 -20.77 -10.16 11.22
CA GLN A 73 -21.26 -10.90 12.37
C GLN A 73 -22.41 -11.78 11.90
N SER A 74 -22.18 -13.09 11.81
CA SER A 74 -23.26 -14.06 11.68
C SER A 74 -24.12 -13.96 12.93
N VAL A 75 -25.34 -13.43 12.76
CA VAL A 75 -26.43 -13.48 13.73
C VAL A 75 -27.01 -14.88 13.81
#